data_AF-A0A8J4D867-F1
#
_entry.id   AF-A0A8J4D867-F1
#
_cell.length_a   1.000
_cell.length_b   1.000
_cell.length_c   1.000
_cell.angle_alpha   90.00
_cell.angle_beta   90.00
_cell.angle_gamma   90.00
#
_symmetry.space_group_name_H-M   'P 1'
#
loop_
_entity.id
_entity.type
_entity.pdbx_description
1 polymer ?
#
loop_
_entity_poly.entity_id
_entity_poly.type
_entity_poly.pdbx_seq_one_letter_code
_entity_poly.pdbx_strand_id
1 'polypeptide(L)'
;PEPPSPSPPSPEPLSPSPPSPEPPSPSNILDYNYLTTSFVTKARSLYASCDPWILNSLVSALAKSVGLPDGNVTMTCTQQQSSAKISSGTHHRRHLSQEGSKECDPAPVNQPTSFNVDPLRDMVAFRLEAYNAVMLLDWACPLGPVNGSWAVTGSVVRAS
;
A
#
# COMPACT_ATOMS: atom_id res chain seq x y z
N PRO A 1 -50.91 -82.31 -5.77
CA PRO A 1 -50.11 -81.32 -6.53
C PRO A 1 -50.39 -79.91 -5.99
N GLU A 2 -49.42 -79.33 -5.32
CA GLU A 2 -49.51 -77.99 -4.72
C GLU A 2 -49.20 -76.93 -5.81
N PRO A 3 -49.92 -75.79 -5.87
CA PRO A 3 -49.63 -74.75 -6.85
C PRO A 3 -48.30 -74.03 -6.52
N PRO A 4 -47.54 -73.57 -7.53
CA PRO A 4 -46.28 -72.88 -7.28
C PRO A 4 -46.53 -71.52 -6.61
N SER A 5 -45.69 -71.18 -5.64
CA SER A 5 -45.71 -69.89 -4.95
C SER A 5 -45.45 -68.72 -5.90
N PRO A 6 -46.16 -67.58 -5.75
CA PRO A 6 -45.90 -66.39 -6.54
C PRO A 6 -44.56 -65.74 -6.16
N SER A 7 -43.81 -65.30 -7.17
CA SER A 7 -42.55 -64.58 -6.97
C SER A 7 -42.77 -63.20 -6.35
N PRO A 8 -41.82 -62.69 -5.54
CA PRO A 8 -41.91 -61.36 -4.96
C PRO A 8 -41.78 -60.26 -6.04
N PRO A 9 -42.37 -59.07 -5.83
CA PRO A 9 -42.26 -57.96 -6.75
C PRO A 9 -40.83 -57.41 -6.82
N SER A 10 -40.42 -56.97 -8.02
CA SER A 10 -39.12 -56.33 -8.25
C SER A 10 -39.05 -54.96 -7.53
N PRO A 11 -37.89 -54.58 -6.96
CA PRO A 11 -37.72 -53.28 -6.33
C PRO A 11 -37.78 -52.16 -7.38
N GLU A 12 -38.48 -51.08 -7.05
CA GLU A 12 -38.53 -49.87 -7.88
C GLU A 12 -37.15 -49.22 -8.04
N PRO A 13 -36.88 -48.59 -9.20
CA PRO A 13 -35.65 -47.84 -9.40
C PRO A 13 -35.60 -46.62 -8.46
N LEU A 14 -34.49 -46.50 -7.73
CA LEU A 14 -34.19 -45.35 -6.88
C LEU A 14 -34.29 -44.05 -7.69
N SER A 15 -35.18 -43.16 -7.29
CA SER A 15 -35.24 -41.80 -7.85
C SER A 15 -33.90 -41.08 -7.64
N PRO A 16 -33.41 -40.33 -8.64
CA PRO A 16 -32.19 -39.55 -8.48
C PRO A 16 -32.43 -38.46 -7.43
N SER A 17 -31.56 -38.42 -6.42
CA SER A 17 -31.56 -37.35 -5.42
C SER A 17 -31.48 -35.98 -6.10
N PRO A 18 -32.18 -34.96 -5.56
CA PRO A 18 -32.08 -33.61 -6.08
C PRO A 18 -30.62 -33.12 -6.03
N PRO A 19 -30.19 -32.30 -7.01
CA PRO A 19 -28.84 -31.74 -7.00
C PRO A 19 -28.63 -30.96 -5.71
N SER A 20 -27.58 -31.33 -4.98
CA SER A 20 -27.16 -30.64 -3.76
C SER A 20 -26.97 -29.15 -4.06
N PRO A 21 -27.47 -28.23 -3.23
CA PRO A 21 -27.24 -26.81 -3.43
C PRO A 21 -25.74 -26.55 -3.47
N GLU A 22 -25.29 -25.96 -4.57
CA GLU A 22 -23.90 -25.54 -4.75
C GLU A 22 -23.56 -24.54 -3.65
N PRO A 23 -22.42 -24.71 -2.93
CA PRO A 23 -22.03 -23.76 -1.91
C PRO A 23 -21.89 -22.37 -2.55
N PRO A 24 -22.33 -21.28 -1.88
CA PRO A 24 -22.16 -19.95 -2.42
C PRO A 24 -20.68 -19.74 -2.73
N SER A 25 -20.39 -19.28 -3.95
CA SER A 25 -19.03 -18.93 -4.35
C SER A 25 -18.43 -17.96 -3.32
N PRO A 26 -17.16 -18.12 -2.94
CA PRO A 26 -16.52 -17.23 -1.99
C PRO A 26 -16.63 -15.79 -2.52
N SER A 27 -17.30 -14.95 -1.74
CA SER A 27 -17.41 -13.53 -2.07
C SER A 27 -16.05 -12.91 -1.77
N ASN A 28 -15.34 -12.49 -2.82
CA ASN A 28 -14.10 -11.75 -2.67
C ASN A 28 -14.40 -10.39 -2.04
N ILE A 29 -14.19 -10.25 -0.73
CA ILE A 29 -14.35 -8.97 -0.03
C ILE A 29 -13.04 -8.18 -0.20
N LEU A 30 -13.14 -7.01 -0.80
CA LEU A 30 -12.05 -6.04 -0.88
C LEU A 30 -11.88 -5.39 0.49
N ASP A 31 -10.74 -5.61 1.15
CA ASP A 31 -10.47 -5.04 2.48
C ASP A 31 -10.01 -3.58 2.37
N TYR A 32 -9.00 -3.30 1.54
CA TYR A 32 -8.42 -1.95 1.36
C TYR A 32 -7.78 -1.76 -0.02
N ASN A 33 -7.78 -0.52 -0.52
CA ASN A 33 -6.83 -0.04 -1.53
C ASN A 33 -5.58 0.51 -0.84
N TYR A 34 -4.44 0.59 -1.53
CA TYR A 34 -3.24 1.18 -0.94
C TYR A 34 -2.54 2.20 -1.85
N LEU A 35 -2.03 3.25 -1.21
CA LEU A 35 -1.20 4.27 -1.83
C LEU A 35 0.17 4.25 -1.14
N THR A 36 1.22 4.01 -1.89
CA THR A 36 2.59 4.07 -1.35
C THR A 36 3.31 5.31 -1.87
N THR A 37 4.18 5.89 -1.06
CA THR A 37 5.02 7.02 -1.41
C THR A 37 6.30 7.00 -0.58
N SER A 38 7.26 7.87 -0.87
CA SER A 38 8.50 7.99 -0.10
C SER A 38 8.85 9.44 0.11
N PHE A 39 9.12 9.81 1.36
CA PHE A 39 9.53 11.16 1.74
C PHE A 39 11.03 11.22 1.98
N VAL A 40 11.67 12.27 1.49
CA VAL A 40 13.04 12.60 1.82
C VAL A 40 13.01 13.79 2.75
N THR A 41 13.71 13.71 3.87
CA THR A 41 13.78 14.81 4.85
C THR A 41 14.91 15.78 4.49
N LYS A 42 14.76 17.04 4.87
CA LYS A 42 15.85 18.03 4.77
C LYS A 42 16.94 17.75 5.79
N ALA A 43 18.21 17.97 5.43
CA ALA A 43 19.41 17.71 6.26
C ALA A 43 19.37 18.32 7.67
N ARG A 44 18.73 19.48 7.85
CA ARG A 44 18.65 20.20 9.13
C ARG A 44 17.29 20.08 9.82
N SER A 45 16.43 19.22 9.31
CA SER A 45 15.12 18.98 9.90
C SER A 45 15.23 18.17 11.20
N LEU A 46 14.42 18.52 12.20
CA LEU A 46 14.24 17.68 13.39
C LEU A 46 13.62 16.31 13.04
N TYR A 47 12.97 16.21 11.87
CA TYR A 47 12.38 15.00 11.34
C TYR A 47 13.37 14.11 10.56
N ALA A 48 14.63 14.55 10.40
CA ALA A 48 15.71 13.76 9.80
C ALA A 48 16.25 12.67 10.75
N SER A 49 15.36 11.93 11.40
CA SER A 49 15.69 10.85 12.33
C SER A 49 14.73 9.68 12.13
N CYS A 50 15.23 8.47 12.42
CA CYS A 50 14.43 7.25 12.48
C CYS A 50 13.94 6.91 13.89
N ASP A 51 13.96 7.88 14.81
CA ASP A 51 13.43 7.67 16.14
C ASP A 51 11.92 7.33 16.10
N PRO A 52 11.46 6.29 16.81
CA PRO A 52 10.06 5.86 16.78
C PRO A 52 9.06 6.94 17.19
N TRP A 53 9.45 7.84 18.11
CA TRP A 53 8.57 8.93 18.56
C TRP A 53 8.35 9.98 17.46
N ILE A 54 9.36 10.24 16.64
CA ILE A 54 9.28 11.13 15.48
C ILE A 54 8.42 10.48 14.42
N LEU A 55 8.67 9.21 14.11
CA LEU A 55 7.88 8.47 13.11
C LEU A 55 6.39 8.39 13.51
N ASN A 56 6.08 8.10 14.77
CA ASN A 56 4.70 8.09 15.24
C ASN A 56 4.05 9.48 15.14
N SER A 57 4.78 10.54 15.50
CA SER A 57 4.28 11.91 15.36
C SER A 57 3.99 12.27 13.89
N LEU A 58 4.86 11.84 12.97
CA LEU A 58 4.68 12.01 11.53
C LEU A 58 3.50 11.21 10.99
N VAL A 59 3.35 9.96 11.42
CA VAL A 59 2.20 9.10 11.07
C VAL A 59 0.89 9.78 11.49
N SER A 60 0.77 10.20 12.74
CA SER A 60 -0.45 10.88 13.23
C SER A 60 -0.71 12.22 12.51
N ALA A 61 0.33 12.99 12.20
CA ALA A 61 0.18 14.25 11.47
C ALA A 61 -0.27 14.03 10.02
N LEU A 62 0.34 13.08 9.31
CA LEU A 62 -0.04 12.72 7.95
C LEU A 62 -1.45 12.14 7.89
N ALA A 63 -1.78 11.20 8.78
CA ALA A 63 -3.10 10.59 8.86
C ALA A 63 -4.19 11.65 9.03
N LYS A 64 -4.01 12.60 9.96
CA LYS A 64 -4.93 13.75 10.12
C LYS A 64 -5.02 14.63 8.88
N SER A 65 -3.89 14.86 8.20
CA SER A 65 -3.84 15.72 7.01
C SER A 65 -4.57 15.14 5.81
N VAL A 66 -4.69 13.82 5.71
CA VAL A 66 -5.39 13.10 4.62
C VAL A 66 -6.72 12.46 5.06
N GLY A 67 -7.19 12.80 6.27
CA GLY A 67 -8.44 12.30 6.83
C GLY A 67 -8.48 10.78 7.03
N LEU A 68 -7.39 10.17 7.48
CA LEU A 68 -7.29 8.75 7.79
C LEU A 68 -7.04 8.51 9.30
N PRO A 69 -7.43 7.34 9.83
CA PRO A 69 -6.98 6.90 11.15
C PRO A 69 -5.46 6.64 11.16
N ASP A 70 -4.80 6.87 12.29
CA ASP A 70 -3.36 6.61 12.45
C ASP A 70 -2.98 5.16 12.09
N GLY A 71 -3.83 4.18 12.43
CA GLY A 71 -3.61 2.77 12.10
C GLY A 71 -3.66 2.44 10.60
N ASN A 72 -4.11 3.37 9.77
CA ASN A 72 -4.16 3.22 8.31
C ASN A 72 -2.94 3.85 7.64
N VAL A 73 -1.99 4.40 8.39
CA VAL A 73 -0.76 4.97 7.84
C VAL A 73 0.42 4.22 8.42
N THR A 74 1.20 3.60 7.55
CA THR A 74 2.44 2.92 7.94
C THR A 74 3.62 3.70 7.40
N MET A 75 4.59 4.02 8.26
CA MET A 75 5.82 4.69 7.86
C MET A 75 7.01 3.87 8.31
N THR A 76 7.93 3.67 7.37
CA THR A 76 9.24 3.07 7.63
C THR A 76 10.31 4.14 7.50
N CYS A 77 11.50 3.86 8.00
CA CYS A 77 12.58 4.83 7.99
C CYS A 77 13.90 4.15 7.65
N THR A 78 14.59 4.71 6.68
CA THR A 78 15.93 4.27 6.27
C THR A 78 16.87 5.47 6.35
N GLN A 79 17.83 5.40 7.27
CA GLN A 79 18.89 6.39 7.33
C GLN A 79 19.86 6.14 6.18
N GLN A 80 20.06 7.14 5.32
CA GLN A 80 20.95 6.99 4.18
C GLN A 80 22.37 7.18 4.72
N GLN A 81 23.04 6.06 5.08
CA GLN A 81 24.45 6.12 5.43
C GLN A 81 25.21 6.71 4.24
N SER A 82 25.80 7.88 4.43
CA SER A 82 26.72 8.51 3.50
C SER A 82 28.00 7.69 3.40
N SER A 83 27.91 6.53 2.76
CA SER A 83 29.05 5.83 2.18
C SER A 83 29.42 6.56 0.91
N ALA A 84 30.16 7.66 1.05
CA ALA A 84 30.88 8.26 -0.05
C ALA A 84 31.95 7.26 -0.54
N LYS A 85 31.55 6.29 -1.36
CA LYS A 85 32.49 5.53 -2.18
C LYS A 85 32.70 6.34 -3.45
N ILE A 86 33.76 7.13 -3.43
CA ILE A 86 34.34 7.78 -4.61
C ILE A 86 34.56 6.69 -5.66
N SER A 87 33.73 6.64 -6.69
CA SER A 87 34.09 6.01 -7.96
C SER A 87 34.30 7.12 -8.97
N SER A 88 35.57 7.48 -9.14
CA SER A 88 36.04 8.21 -10.31
C SER A 88 35.60 7.47 -11.57
N GLY A 89 34.56 8.00 -12.22
CA GLY A 89 34.07 7.54 -13.52
C GLY A 89 33.80 8.76 -14.38
N THR A 90 34.78 9.16 -15.16
CA THR A 90 34.73 10.28 -16.09
C THR A 90 33.67 10.06 -17.16
N HIS A 91 32.46 10.60 -16.97
CA HIS A 91 31.52 10.81 -18.06
C HIS A 91 30.89 12.21 -17.94
N HIS A 92 31.36 13.12 -18.79
CA HIS A 92 30.70 14.37 -19.13
C HIS A 92 29.32 14.08 -19.75
N ARG A 93 28.31 13.89 -18.92
CA ARG A 93 26.93 14.13 -19.30
C ARG A 93 26.54 15.45 -18.63
N ARG A 94 26.17 16.45 -19.44
CA ARG A 94 25.57 17.71 -18.98
C ARG A 94 24.31 17.35 -18.20
N HIS A 95 24.46 17.12 -16.90
CA HIS A 95 23.36 17.14 -15.97
C HIS A 95 22.89 18.59 -15.98
N LEU A 96 21.63 18.84 -16.30
CA LEU A 96 21.02 20.08 -15.84
C LEU A 96 21.30 20.11 -14.35
N SER A 97 22.13 21.06 -13.93
CA SER A 97 22.21 21.48 -12.54
C SER A 97 20.84 22.04 -12.21
N GLN A 98 19.91 21.14 -11.93
CA GLN A 98 18.85 21.41 -11.01
C GLN A 98 19.59 21.93 -9.79
N GLU A 99 19.34 23.19 -9.48
CA GLU A 99 19.65 23.81 -8.21
C GLU A 99 18.79 23.10 -7.14
N GLY A 100 18.97 21.77 -7.05
CA GLY A 100 18.39 20.91 -6.05
C GLY A 100 18.99 21.41 -4.76
N SER A 101 18.13 22.04 -3.96
CA SER A 101 18.48 22.66 -2.70
C SER A 101 19.52 21.82 -1.98
N LYS A 102 20.69 22.42 -1.66
CA LYS A 102 21.78 21.78 -0.89
C LYS A 102 21.30 21.16 0.44
N GLU A 103 20.07 21.47 0.81
CA GLU A 103 19.34 20.95 1.96
C GLU A 103 18.83 19.51 1.79
N CYS A 104 18.76 19.00 0.57
CA CYS A 104 18.19 17.70 0.21
C CYS A 104 19.22 16.68 -0.31
N ASP A 105 20.49 17.08 -0.43
CA ASP A 105 21.57 16.21 -0.89
C ASP A 105 22.83 16.36 -0.01
N PRO A 106 23.31 15.29 0.66
CA PRO A 106 22.68 13.98 0.74
C PRO A 106 21.41 14.03 1.59
N ALA A 107 20.38 13.32 1.12
CA ALA A 107 19.16 13.04 1.87
C ALA A 107 19.53 12.28 3.16
N PRO A 108 19.37 12.84 4.37
CA PRO A 108 19.75 12.17 5.62
C PRO A 108 18.88 10.93 5.89
N VAL A 109 17.60 10.98 5.55
CA VAL A 109 16.61 9.94 5.86
C VAL A 109 15.56 9.85 4.75
N ASN A 110 15.30 8.62 4.31
CA ASN A 110 14.18 8.25 3.46
C ASN A 110 13.08 7.59 4.30
N GLN A 111 11.83 8.02 4.13
CA GLN A 111 10.66 7.55 4.87
C GLN A 111 9.60 6.99 3.92
N PRO A 112 9.69 5.71 3.51
CA PRO A 112 8.64 5.06 2.76
C PRO A 112 7.36 4.97 3.58
N THR A 113 6.25 5.41 3.00
CA THR A 113 4.95 5.52 3.65
C THR A 113 3.88 4.82 2.83
N SER A 114 2.98 4.09 3.49
CA SER A 114 1.83 3.42 2.91
C SER A 114 0.55 3.91 3.59
N PHE A 115 -0.46 4.21 2.79
CA PHE A 115 -1.81 4.55 3.23
C PHE A 115 -2.75 3.41 2.88
N ASN A 116 -3.45 2.87 3.88
CA ASN A 116 -4.54 1.91 3.70
C ASN A 116 -5.84 2.70 3.57
N VAL A 117 -6.41 2.67 2.38
CA VAL A 117 -7.53 3.51 1.99
C VAL A 117 -8.78 2.65 1.88
N ASP A 118 -9.91 3.20 2.35
CA ASP A 118 -11.22 2.61 2.14
C ASP A 118 -11.40 2.26 0.66
N PRO A 119 -11.77 1.01 0.32
CA PRO A 119 -12.04 0.58 -1.04
C PRO A 119 -12.98 1.48 -1.85
N LEU A 120 -13.92 2.15 -1.17
CA LEU A 120 -14.92 3.03 -1.76
C LEU A 120 -14.41 4.46 -2.02
N ARG A 121 -13.25 4.84 -1.48
CA ARG A 121 -12.69 6.18 -1.67
C ARG A 121 -12.10 6.31 -3.08
N ASP A 122 -12.36 7.44 -3.73
CA ASP A 122 -11.75 7.75 -5.02
C ASP A 122 -10.23 7.92 -4.87
N MET A 123 -9.47 6.96 -5.40
CA MET A 123 -8.02 6.92 -5.32
C MET A 123 -7.33 8.05 -6.08
N VAL A 124 -7.95 8.60 -7.13
CA VAL A 124 -7.39 9.72 -7.90
C VAL A 124 -7.50 10.99 -7.08
N ALA A 125 -8.69 11.25 -6.51
CA ALA A 125 -8.91 12.38 -5.62
C ALA A 125 -8.03 12.28 -4.36
N PHE A 126 -7.95 11.08 -3.76
CA PHE A 126 -7.12 10.83 -2.58
C PHE A 126 -5.63 11.06 -2.85
N ARG A 127 -5.10 10.61 -4.00
CA ARG A 127 -3.71 10.85 -4.36
C ARG A 127 -3.39 12.35 -4.44
N LEU A 128 -4.29 13.15 -5.00
CA LEU A 128 -4.12 14.60 -5.08
C LEU A 128 -4.16 15.25 -3.69
N GLU A 129 -5.09 14.80 -2.83
CA GLU A 129 -5.18 15.24 -1.43
C GLU A 129 -3.89 14.93 -0.65
N ALA A 130 -3.40 13.68 -0.74
CA ALA A 130 -2.16 13.26 -0.12
C ALA A 130 -0.95 14.03 -0.65
N TYR A 131 -0.89 14.29 -1.96
CA TYR A 131 0.16 15.12 -2.55
C TYR A 131 0.14 16.54 -1.99
N ASN A 132 -1.03 17.19 -1.95
CA ASN A 132 -1.18 18.55 -1.42
C ASN A 132 -0.84 18.63 0.07
N ALA A 133 -1.28 17.66 0.87
CA ALA A 133 -0.92 17.56 2.29
C ALA A 133 0.60 17.48 2.49
N VAL A 134 1.29 16.73 1.64
CA VAL A 134 2.74 16.55 1.71
C VAL A 134 3.50 17.79 1.23
N MET A 135 3.02 18.47 0.18
CA MET A 135 3.66 19.68 -0.34
C MET A 135 3.67 20.83 0.68
N LEU A 136 2.82 20.77 1.70
CA LEU A 136 2.78 21.73 2.80
C LEU A 136 3.78 21.39 3.93
N LEU A 137 4.47 20.25 3.87
CA LEU A 137 5.44 19.84 4.88
C LEU A 137 6.77 20.55 4.63
N ASP A 138 7.06 21.54 5.46
CA ASP A 138 8.26 22.36 5.43
C ASP A 138 9.56 21.57 5.66
N TRP A 139 9.48 20.45 6.37
CA TRP A 139 10.59 19.56 6.70
C TRP A 139 10.94 18.56 5.59
N ALA A 140 10.02 18.31 4.67
CA ALA A 140 10.21 17.40 3.56
C ALA A 140 10.91 18.12 2.41
N CYS A 141 11.80 17.42 1.74
CA CYS A 141 12.30 17.85 0.44
C CYS A 141 11.13 17.86 -0.55
N PRO A 142 11.02 18.89 -1.41
CA PRO A 142 9.99 18.92 -2.43
C PRO A 142 10.07 17.62 -3.22
N LEU A 143 9.05 16.79 -3.06
CA LEU A 143 8.87 15.66 -3.93
C LEU A 143 8.53 16.28 -5.27
N GLY A 144 9.51 16.34 -6.19
CA GLY A 144 9.25 16.73 -7.57
C GLY A 144 8.01 15.99 -8.06
N PRO A 145 7.26 16.52 -9.04
CA PRO A 145 5.89 16.12 -9.34
C PRO A 145 5.66 14.62 -9.59
N VAL A 146 6.72 13.81 -9.71
CA VAL A 146 6.71 12.37 -9.99
C VAL A 146 7.86 11.60 -9.29
N ASN A 147 8.63 12.20 -8.36
CA ASN A 147 9.86 11.55 -7.84
C ASN A 147 9.75 10.94 -6.43
N GLY A 148 8.58 11.05 -5.78
CA GLY A 148 8.13 10.00 -4.86
C GLY A 148 7.53 8.91 -5.73
N SER A 149 7.93 7.65 -5.58
CA SER A 149 7.26 6.53 -6.23
C SER A 149 5.84 6.42 -5.67
N TRP A 150 4.90 7.19 -6.24
CA TRP A 150 3.48 7.07 -5.95
C TRP A 150 2.97 5.83 -6.68
N ALA A 151 3.26 4.66 -6.13
CA ALA A 151 2.68 3.44 -6.65
C ALA A 151 1.27 3.31 -6.03
N VAL A 152 0.26 3.52 -6.88
CA VAL A 152 -1.07 2.95 -6.63
C VAL A 152 -0.87 1.47 -6.85
N THR A 153 -0.89 0.72 -5.77
CA THR A 153 -0.68 -0.71 -5.83
C THR A 153 -1.93 -1.33 -5.26
N GLY A 154 -2.47 -2.30 -6.00
CA GLY A 154 -3.60 -3.21 -5.80
C GLY A 154 -4.65 -3.00 -4.69
N SER A 155 -5.32 -4.10 -4.43
CA SER A 155 -6.35 -4.21 -3.41
C SER A 155 -6.15 -5.54 -2.68
N VAL A 156 -6.34 -5.56 -1.36
CA VAL A 156 -6.28 -6.80 -0.57
C VAL A 156 -7.66 -7.45 -0.61
N VAL A 157 -7.72 -8.73 -0.99
CA VAL A 157 -8.96 -9.52 -0.99
C VAL A 157 -8.84 -10.63 0.03
N ARG A 158 -9.80 -10.75 0.96
CA ARG A 158 -9.98 -11.99 1.73
C ARG A 158 -11.06 -12.84 1.06
N ALA A 159 -10.76 -14.11 0.88
CA ALA A 159 -11.79 -15.11 0.61
C ALA A 159 -12.56 -15.36 1.92
N SER A 160 -13.87 -15.16 1.90
CA SER A 160 -14.80 -15.52 2.96
C SER A 160 -15.24 -16.98 2.84
#